data_AF-A0A9Q0LPN1-F1
#
_entry.id   AF-A0A9Q0LPN1-F1
#
_cell.length_a   1.000
_cell.length_b   1.000
_cell.length_c   1.000
_cell.angle_alpha   90.00
_cell.angle_beta   90.00
_cell.angle_gamma   90.00
#
_symmetry.space_group_name_H-M   'P 1'
#
loop_
_entity.id
_entity.type
_entity.pdbx_description
1 polymer ?
#
loop_
_entity_poly.entity_id
_entity_poly.type
_entity_poly.pdbx_seq_one_letter_code
_entity_poly.pdbx_strand_id
1 'polypeptide(L)'
;MENYSNLEKLSNDLKTLFENQEENYFDFEIICQQNEDSIPITFKTHKSILSSRSQYFKSLFNSKMKEFQENKVVLKDFSSSIISLILNYFYSGKIGINLENAIEILIFSTKYLIDELIEITLSFIQNNLQLEIVVDVLKFSESVNFNQLFDSAYQFLLANFHEFIKTPFFVELEENHLNSILSNDEIFTNELEIFESLMKWGKHKVNLNQEKENQKLDKEEKEKLQKQISNVIDKIRFVDFSKEELENTLKEEEDLIPNDIKEKLIEFQKLENPEEFIEKESQNEKSFIFKSRIRIDSTIIKESQKISEN
;
A
#
# COMPACT_ATOMS: atom_id res chain seq x y z
N MET A 1 -35.12 7.34 34.27
CA MET A 1 -35.05 7.09 32.81
C MET A 1 -34.55 8.36 32.17
N GLU A 2 -33.41 8.31 31.51
CA GLU A 2 -32.94 9.42 30.68
C GLU A 2 -33.71 9.41 29.35
N ASN A 3 -34.12 10.59 28.86
CA ASN A 3 -34.87 10.72 27.61
C ASN A 3 -33.93 11.19 26.49
N TYR A 4 -33.67 10.31 25.52
CA TYR A 4 -32.77 10.57 24.40
C TYR A 4 -33.48 11.04 23.13
N SER A 5 -34.80 11.32 23.17
CA SER A 5 -35.58 11.69 21.99
C SER A 5 -35.09 12.96 21.28
N ASN A 6 -34.35 13.82 21.98
CA ASN A 6 -33.90 15.11 21.48
C ASN A 6 -32.45 15.12 20.98
N LEU A 7 -31.73 13.99 21.02
CA LEU A 7 -30.33 13.93 20.60
C LEU A 7 -30.15 14.28 19.12
N GLU A 8 -31.04 13.79 18.25
CA GLU A 8 -31.00 14.14 16.82
C GLU A 8 -31.25 15.63 16.59
N LYS A 9 -32.17 16.23 17.35
CA LYS A 9 -32.43 17.66 17.26
C LYS A 9 -31.20 18.46 17.69
N LEU A 10 -30.57 18.12 18.82
CA LEU A 10 -29.34 18.76 19.28
C LEU A 10 -28.22 18.66 18.25
N SER A 11 -28.02 17.47 17.67
CA SER A 11 -27.04 17.24 16.60
C SER A 11 -27.30 18.12 15.36
N ASN A 12 -28.57 18.24 14.95
CA ASN A 12 -28.94 19.10 13.83
C ASN A 12 -28.75 20.59 14.17
N ASP A 13 -29.10 21.02 15.38
CA ASP A 13 -28.92 22.41 15.83
C ASP A 13 -27.42 22.81 15.81
N LEU A 14 -26.52 21.93 16.26
CA LEU A 14 -25.06 22.13 16.16
C LEU A 14 -24.57 22.10 14.71
N LYS A 15 -25.11 21.22 13.88
CA LYS A 15 -24.77 21.20 12.45
C LYS A 15 -25.15 22.52 11.76
N THR A 16 -26.34 23.05 12.02
CA THR A 16 -26.78 24.34 11.49
C THR A 16 -25.89 25.50 11.98
N LEU A 17 -25.40 25.44 13.21
CA LEU A 17 -24.42 26.39 13.73
C LEU A 17 -23.10 26.40 12.91
N PHE A 18 -22.67 25.24 12.37
CA PHE A 18 -21.49 25.18 11.50
C PHE A 18 -21.78 25.68 10.07
N GLU A 19 -22.95 25.36 9.52
CA GLU A 19 -23.34 25.73 8.15
C GLU A 19 -23.64 27.23 8.01
N ASN A 20 -24.18 27.87 9.05
CA ASN A 20 -24.54 29.30 9.05
C ASN A 20 -23.33 30.21 9.29
N GLN A 21 -22.43 30.29 8.31
CA GLN A 21 -21.19 31.08 8.40
C GLN A 21 -21.39 32.62 8.39
N GLU A 22 -22.62 33.09 8.22
CA GLU A 22 -22.99 34.51 8.30
C GLU A 22 -23.04 35.04 9.74
N GLU A 23 -23.16 34.15 10.73
CA GLU A 23 -23.18 34.53 12.15
C GLU A 23 -21.75 34.66 12.73
N ASN A 24 -21.52 35.68 13.57
CA ASN A 24 -20.18 36.03 14.08
C ASN A 24 -19.74 35.25 15.34
N TYR A 25 -20.19 34.01 15.52
CA TYR A 25 -19.92 33.25 16.76
C TYR A 25 -18.65 32.38 16.69
N PHE A 26 -17.99 32.31 15.53
CA PHE A 26 -16.76 31.55 15.34
C PHE A 26 -15.56 32.23 16.00
N ASP A 27 -14.73 31.45 16.70
CA ASP A 27 -13.56 31.93 17.44
C ASP A 27 -12.24 31.27 16.99
N PHE A 28 -12.29 30.45 15.92
CA PHE A 28 -11.12 29.80 15.35
C PHE A 28 -11.26 29.49 13.85
N GLU A 29 -10.17 29.60 13.09
CA GLU A 29 -10.13 29.30 11.67
C GLU A 29 -9.21 28.10 11.35
N ILE A 30 -9.70 27.16 10.55
CA ILE A 30 -8.90 26.10 9.94
C ILE A 30 -8.70 26.45 8.47
N ILE A 31 -7.45 26.63 8.05
CA ILE A 31 -7.09 27.01 6.69
C ILE A 31 -6.52 25.78 5.99
N CYS A 32 -7.19 25.31 4.96
CA CYS A 32 -6.72 24.23 4.09
C CYS A 32 -5.90 24.82 2.94
N GLN A 33 -4.61 24.47 2.86
CA GLN A 33 -3.72 24.91 1.78
C GLN A 33 -2.64 23.85 1.53
N GLN A 34 -2.84 22.99 0.53
CA GLN A 34 -1.92 21.88 0.23
C GLN A 34 -0.59 22.37 -0.37
N ASN A 35 -0.66 23.35 -1.27
CA ASN A 35 0.50 23.94 -1.94
C ASN A 35 0.53 25.48 -1.77
N GLU A 36 1.71 26.09 -1.81
CA GLU A 36 1.84 27.56 -1.69
C GLU A 36 1.05 28.32 -2.78
N ASP A 37 0.92 27.73 -3.97
CA ASP A 37 0.18 28.29 -5.10
C ASP A 37 -1.33 28.00 -5.08
N SER A 38 -1.80 27.13 -4.17
CA SER A 38 -3.22 26.79 -4.07
C SER A 38 -4.01 27.88 -3.32
N ILE A 39 -5.22 28.18 -3.81
CA ILE A 39 -6.12 29.13 -3.13
C ILE A 39 -6.52 28.51 -1.78
N PRO A 40 -6.24 29.18 -0.65
CA PRO A 40 -6.58 28.64 0.66
C PRO A 40 -8.09 28.60 0.87
N ILE A 41 -8.59 27.48 1.39
CA ILE A 41 -9.98 27.32 1.80
C ILE A 41 -10.06 27.45 3.32
N THR A 42 -10.81 28.43 3.80
CA THR A 42 -10.96 28.70 5.24
C THR A 42 -12.27 28.15 5.78
N PHE A 43 -12.18 27.39 6.86
CA PHE A 43 -13.31 26.90 7.65
C PHE A 43 -13.36 27.66 8.98
N LYS A 44 -14.45 28.40 9.21
CA LYS A 44 -14.72 29.02 10.51
C LYS A 44 -15.29 27.98 11.47
N THR A 45 -14.77 27.95 12.70
CA THR A 45 -15.07 26.90 13.68
C THR A 45 -15.13 27.44 15.12
N HIS A 46 -15.52 26.56 16.06
CA HIS A 46 -15.60 26.87 17.49
C HIS A 46 -14.58 26.05 18.28
N LYS A 47 -13.72 26.72 19.06
CA LYS A 47 -12.69 26.08 19.90
C LYS A 47 -13.29 25.07 20.89
N SER A 48 -14.45 25.38 21.45
CA SER A 48 -15.16 24.51 22.39
C SER A 48 -15.53 23.17 21.78
N ILE A 49 -16.05 23.17 20.54
CA ILE A 49 -16.43 21.95 19.82
C ILE A 49 -15.17 21.18 19.42
N LEU A 50 -14.19 21.83 18.80
CA LEU A 50 -12.93 21.19 18.40
C LEU A 50 -12.21 20.52 19.58
N SER A 51 -12.08 21.22 20.72
CA SER A 51 -11.41 20.66 21.91
C SER A 51 -12.22 19.57 22.62
N SER A 52 -13.54 19.55 22.46
CA SER A 52 -14.39 18.46 22.98
C SER A 52 -14.28 17.18 22.15
N ARG A 53 -13.98 17.30 20.84
CA ARG A 53 -13.96 16.19 19.89
C ARG A 53 -12.55 15.70 19.51
N SER A 54 -11.50 16.44 19.90
CA SER A 54 -10.11 16.11 19.56
C SER A 54 -9.15 16.51 20.67
N GLN A 55 -8.35 15.53 21.13
CA GLN A 55 -7.33 15.76 22.15
C GLN A 55 -6.20 16.65 21.64
N TYR A 56 -5.91 16.60 20.33
CA TYR A 56 -4.97 17.52 19.68
C TYR A 56 -5.43 18.96 19.84
N PHE A 57 -6.67 19.29 19.42
CA PHE A 57 -7.17 20.67 19.49
C PHE A 57 -7.32 21.14 20.94
N LYS A 58 -7.70 20.25 21.86
CA LYS A 58 -7.69 20.55 23.30
C LYS A 58 -6.30 20.93 23.80
N SER A 59 -5.26 20.23 23.36
CA SER A 59 -3.88 20.53 23.73
C SER A 59 -3.41 21.84 23.08
N LEU A 60 -3.74 22.05 21.80
CA LEU A 60 -3.43 23.26 21.04
C LEU A 60 -3.99 24.51 21.74
N PHE A 61 -5.25 24.50 22.18
CA PHE A 61 -5.87 25.67 22.80
C PHE A 61 -5.47 25.91 24.25
N ASN A 62 -4.86 24.92 24.90
CA ASN A 62 -4.24 25.09 26.22
C ASN A 62 -2.74 25.41 26.13
N SER A 63 -2.19 25.46 24.91
CA SER A 63 -0.79 25.79 24.66
C SER A 63 -0.58 27.31 24.57
N LYS A 64 0.68 27.75 24.67
CA LYS A 64 1.09 29.13 24.35
C LYS A 64 1.62 29.28 22.91
N MET A 65 1.26 28.36 22.02
CA MET A 65 1.74 28.34 20.64
C MET A 65 1.12 29.46 19.78
N LYS A 66 1.75 29.74 18.64
CA LYS A 66 1.40 30.85 17.74
C LYS A 66 -0.02 30.72 17.19
N GLU A 67 -0.45 29.51 16.89
CA GLU A 67 -1.77 29.14 16.39
C GLU A 67 -2.89 29.54 17.39
N PHE A 68 -2.62 29.41 18.69
CA PHE A 68 -3.52 29.89 19.73
C PHE A 68 -3.62 31.41 19.74
N GLN A 69 -2.50 32.12 19.50
CA GLN A 69 -2.45 33.59 19.48
C GLN A 69 -3.11 34.17 18.23
N GLU A 70 -2.98 33.51 17.10
CA GLU A 70 -3.54 33.95 15.82
C GLU A 70 -4.99 33.47 15.58
N ASN A 71 -5.54 32.65 16.48
CA ASN A 71 -6.85 32.02 16.35
C ASN A 71 -7.05 31.27 15.03
N LYS A 72 -5.97 30.70 14.49
CA LYS A 72 -6.02 29.94 13.24
C LYS A 72 -4.94 28.86 13.17
N VAL A 73 -5.19 27.84 12.36
CA VAL A 73 -4.21 26.81 12.00
C VAL A 73 -4.25 26.54 10.50
N VAL A 74 -3.08 26.32 9.90
CA VAL A 74 -2.97 25.93 8.48
C VAL A 74 -2.74 24.42 8.41
N LEU A 75 -3.61 23.71 7.71
CA LEU A 75 -3.50 22.29 7.42
C LEU A 75 -3.09 22.11 5.95
N LYS A 76 -1.95 21.44 5.74
CA LYS A 76 -1.38 21.22 4.41
C LYS A 76 -1.55 19.78 3.91
N ASP A 77 -1.77 18.84 4.83
CA ASP A 77 -1.67 17.41 4.52
C ASP A 77 -2.99 16.78 4.07
N PHE A 78 -4.10 17.54 4.06
CA PHE A 78 -5.43 17.01 3.77
C PHE A 78 -6.17 17.90 2.79
N SER A 79 -7.03 17.25 2.00
CA SER A 79 -7.97 17.93 1.11
C SER A 79 -9.05 18.66 1.90
N SER A 80 -9.62 19.71 1.30
CA SER A 80 -10.74 20.46 1.89
C SER A 80 -11.99 19.61 2.06
N SER A 81 -12.17 18.58 1.22
CA SER A 81 -13.27 17.62 1.33
C SER A 81 -13.17 16.79 2.61
N ILE A 82 -11.99 16.25 2.93
CA ILE A 82 -11.77 15.51 4.18
C ILE A 82 -11.94 16.42 5.39
N ILE A 83 -11.34 17.62 5.39
CA ILE A 83 -11.49 18.57 6.50
C ILE A 83 -12.98 18.90 6.72
N SER A 84 -13.73 19.18 5.64
CA SER A 84 -15.17 19.44 5.71
C SER A 84 -15.93 18.23 6.26
N LEU A 85 -15.61 17.01 5.83
CA LEU A 85 -16.24 15.79 6.31
C LEU A 85 -16.02 15.59 7.83
N ILE A 86 -14.80 15.78 8.31
CA ILE A 86 -14.47 15.66 9.74
C ILE A 86 -15.12 16.77 10.56
N LEU A 87 -15.15 18.00 10.05
CA LEU A 87 -15.85 19.09 10.73
C LEU A 87 -17.35 18.81 10.80
N ASN A 88 -17.98 18.34 9.73
CA ASN A 88 -19.37 17.90 9.79
C ASN A 88 -19.58 16.79 10.85
N TYR A 89 -18.66 15.85 10.98
CA TYR A 89 -18.68 14.85 12.03
C TYR A 89 -18.55 15.44 13.43
N PHE A 90 -17.69 16.45 13.63
CA PHE A 90 -17.54 17.11 14.93
C PHE A 90 -18.81 17.79 15.43
N TYR A 91 -19.62 18.36 14.52
CA TYR A 91 -20.85 19.07 14.88
C TYR A 91 -22.09 18.16 14.89
N SER A 92 -22.14 17.16 14.02
CA SER A 92 -23.34 16.31 13.87
C SER A 92 -23.21 14.91 14.48
N GLY A 93 -21.99 14.44 14.74
CA GLY A 93 -21.71 13.05 15.14
C GLY A 93 -21.92 12.03 14.01
N LYS A 94 -22.20 12.48 12.76
CA LYS A 94 -22.43 11.61 11.61
C LYS A 94 -21.25 11.70 10.65
N ILE A 95 -20.79 10.55 10.15
CA ILE A 95 -19.72 10.47 9.15
C ILE A 95 -20.07 9.44 8.08
N GLY A 96 -19.82 9.78 6.82
CA GLY A 96 -19.93 8.85 5.69
C GLY A 96 -18.55 8.30 5.32
N ILE A 97 -18.28 7.06 5.73
CA ILE A 97 -17.02 6.37 5.41
C ILE A 97 -17.26 5.45 4.21
N ASN A 98 -16.34 5.50 3.25
CA ASN A 98 -16.29 4.63 2.08
C ASN A 98 -14.81 4.30 1.76
N LEU A 99 -14.56 3.45 0.76
CA LEU A 99 -13.21 3.02 0.43
C LEU A 99 -12.31 4.16 -0.07
N GLU A 100 -12.89 5.14 -0.77
CA GLU A 100 -12.15 6.29 -1.32
C GLU A 100 -11.63 7.22 -0.21
N ASN A 101 -12.35 7.33 0.92
CA ASN A 101 -12.02 8.26 1.99
C ASN A 101 -11.52 7.61 3.28
N ALA A 102 -11.68 6.30 3.46
CA ALA A 102 -11.39 5.61 4.72
C ALA A 102 -9.94 5.81 5.18
N ILE A 103 -8.96 5.69 4.29
CA ILE A 103 -7.54 5.85 4.63
C ILE A 103 -7.24 7.30 5.05
N GLU A 104 -7.69 8.30 4.28
CA GLU A 104 -7.49 9.70 4.64
C GLU A 104 -8.17 10.06 5.97
N ILE A 105 -9.37 9.53 6.23
CA ILE A 105 -10.08 9.69 7.52
C ILE A 105 -9.27 9.05 8.65
N LEU A 106 -8.72 7.85 8.44
CA LEU A 106 -7.92 7.14 9.43
C LEU A 106 -6.63 7.91 9.76
N ILE A 107 -5.93 8.42 8.74
CA ILE A 107 -4.74 9.25 8.91
C ILE A 107 -5.08 10.54 9.66
N PHE A 108 -6.16 11.23 9.27
CA PHE A 108 -6.62 12.45 9.93
C PHE A 108 -6.94 12.18 11.40
N SER A 109 -7.80 11.19 11.67
CA SER A 109 -8.24 10.86 13.03
C SER A 109 -7.08 10.46 13.93
N THR A 110 -6.09 9.73 13.41
CA THR A 110 -4.86 9.40 14.12
C THR A 110 -4.02 10.64 14.41
N LYS A 111 -3.77 11.50 13.41
CA LYS A 111 -2.95 12.71 13.56
C LYS A 111 -3.56 13.71 14.54
N TYR A 112 -4.88 13.86 14.53
CA TYR A 112 -5.60 14.81 15.37
C TYR A 112 -6.21 14.16 16.63
N LEU A 113 -5.82 12.93 16.96
CA LEU A 113 -6.19 12.22 18.19
C LEU A 113 -7.71 12.21 18.43
N ILE A 114 -8.44 11.59 17.48
CA ILE A 114 -9.90 11.44 17.48
C ILE A 114 -10.23 9.95 17.66
N ASP A 115 -10.04 9.42 18.87
CA ASP A 115 -10.04 7.98 19.15
C ASP A 115 -11.32 7.26 18.68
N GLU A 116 -12.51 7.85 18.94
CA GLU A 116 -13.80 7.31 18.48
C GLU A 116 -13.84 7.10 16.96
N LEU A 117 -13.26 8.02 16.20
CA LEU A 117 -13.25 7.96 14.75
C LEU A 117 -12.18 6.99 14.22
N ILE A 118 -11.07 6.84 14.94
CA ILE A 118 -10.07 5.81 14.65
C ILE A 118 -10.73 4.44 14.74
N GLU A 119 -11.44 4.15 15.83
CA GLU A 119 -12.12 2.85 16.04
C GLU A 119 -13.16 2.54 14.95
N ILE A 120 -14.03 3.50 14.64
CA ILE A 120 -15.08 3.33 13.62
C ILE A 120 -14.45 3.09 12.23
N THR A 121 -13.44 3.87 11.86
CA THR A 121 -12.79 3.77 10.55
C THR A 121 -11.98 2.48 10.42
N LEU A 122 -11.28 2.06 11.47
CA LEU A 122 -10.56 0.78 11.49
C LEU A 122 -11.50 -0.41 11.31
N SER A 123 -12.62 -0.41 12.04
CA SER A 123 -13.65 -1.44 11.90
C SER A 123 -14.19 -1.48 10.47
N PHE A 124 -14.43 -0.32 9.85
CA PHE A 124 -14.84 -0.26 8.45
C PHE A 124 -13.79 -0.90 7.52
N ILE A 125 -12.51 -0.51 7.65
CA ILE A 125 -11.42 -1.02 6.80
C ILE A 125 -11.24 -2.53 6.96
N GLN A 126 -11.25 -3.05 8.19
CA GLN A 126 -11.09 -4.48 8.45
C GLN A 126 -12.23 -5.31 7.83
N ASN A 127 -13.46 -4.79 7.83
CA ASN A 127 -14.62 -5.47 7.27
C ASN A 127 -14.77 -5.29 5.75
N ASN A 128 -14.06 -4.34 5.15
CA ASN A 128 -14.19 -3.99 3.73
C ASN A 128 -12.83 -3.93 3.04
N LEU A 129 -11.87 -4.77 3.45
CA LEU A 129 -10.56 -4.78 2.86
C LEU A 129 -10.64 -5.24 1.38
N GLN A 130 -10.04 -4.46 0.48
CA GLN A 130 -10.03 -4.71 -0.97
C GLN A 130 -8.64 -4.45 -1.55
N LEU A 131 -8.39 -4.94 -2.77
CA LEU A 131 -7.10 -4.82 -3.46
C LEU A 131 -6.72 -3.35 -3.72
N GLU A 132 -7.71 -2.50 -3.90
CA GLU A 132 -7.60 -1.06 -4.16
C GLU A 132 -6.96 -0.31 -3.00
N ILE A 133 -7.21 -0.75 -1.76
CA ILE A 133 -6.76 -0.02 -0.56
C ILE A 133 -5.70 -0.78 0.24
N VAL A 134 -5.43 -2.06 -0.07
CA VAL A 134 -4.56 -2.90 0.76
C VAL A 134 -3.14 -2.36 0.91
N VAL A 135 -2.58 -1.76 -0.14
CA VAL A 135 -1.24 -1.15 -0.11
C VAL A 135 -1.20 0.03 0.86
N ASP A 136 -2.22 0.87 0.82
CA ASP A 136 -2.31 2.02 1.72
C ASP A 136 -2.54 1.60 3.17
N VAL A 137 -3.30 0.53 3.40
CA VAL A 137 -3.47 -0.07 4.73
C VAL A 137 -2.13 -0.59 5.26
N LEU A 138 -1.33 -1.26 4.43
CA LEU A 138 0.02 -1.71 4.82
C LEU A 138 0.92 -0.54 5.21
N LYS A 139 1.03 0.47 4.34
CA LYS A 139 1.82 1.69 4.61
C LYS A 139 1.37 2.40 5.88
N PHE A 140 0.06 2.57 6.05
CA PHE A 140 -0.49 3.22 7.23
C PHE A 140 -0.15 2.42 8.50
N SER A 141 -0.48 1.13 8.52
CA SER A 141 -0.28 0.27 9.69
C SER A 141 1.19 0.16 10.10
N GLU A 142 2.12 0.10 9.14
CA GLU A 142 3.56 0.16 9.40
C GLU A 142 3.95 1.52 10.02
N SER A 143 3.48 2.64 9.45
CA SER A 143 3.83 3.99 9.93
C SER A 143 3.44 4.27 11.40
N VAL A 144 2.38 3.61 11.89
CA VAL A 144 1.90 3.75 13.27
C VAL A 144 2.20 2.54 14.15
N ASN A 145 2.96 1.55 13.64
CA ASN A 145 3.26 0.27 14.30
C ASN A 145 2.01 -0.51 14.76
N PHE A 146 0.95 -0.49 13.96
CA PHE A 146 -0.28 -1.25 14.23
C PHE A 146 -0.22 -2.64 13.60
N ASN A 147 0.56 -3.52 14.23
CA ASN A 147 0.88 -4.85 13.70
C ASN A 147 -0.34 -5.72 13.39
N GLN A 148 -1.41 -5.66 14.19
CA GLN A 148 -2.61 -6.48 13.93
C GLN A 148 -3.29 -6.10 12.61
N LEU A 149 -3.35 -4.81 12.27
CA LEU A 149 -3.91 -4.35 11.00
C LEU A 149 -2.97 -4.71 9.85
N PHE A 150 -1.66 -4.54 10.06
CA PHE A 150 -0.64 -4.92 9.09
C PHE A 150 -0.75 -6.40 8.74
N ASP A 151 -0.75 -7.28 9.75
CA ASP A 151 -0.83 -8.74 9.56
C ASP A 151 -2.11 -9.12 8.81
N SER A 152 -3.26 -8.54 9.18
CA SER A 152 -4.52 -8.79 8.49
C SER A 152 -4.47 -8.36 7.02
N ALA A 153 -3.90 -7.19 6.72
CA ALA A 153 -3.77 -6.68 5.36
C ALA A 153 -2.77 -7.49 4.53
N TYR A 154 -1.67 -7.89 5.14
CA TYR A 154 -0.62 -8.68 4.52
C TYR A 154 -1.14 -10.09 4.17
N GLN A 155 -1.85 -10.75 5.08
CA GLN A 155 -2.47 -12.06 4.82
C GLN A 155 -3.52 -11.98 3.70
N PHE A 156 -4.34 -10.93 3.70
CA PHE A 156 -5.28 -10.69 2.60
C PHE A 156 -4.57 -10.49 1.26
N LEU A 157 -3.48 -9.72 1.24
CA LEU A 157 -2.67 -9.51 0.04
C LEU A 157 -2.07 -10.81 -0.49
N LEU A 158 -1.48 -11.63 0.39
CA LEU A 158 -0.92 -12.94 0.01
C LEU A 158 -1.97 -13.87 -0.59
N ALA A 159 -3.15 -13.95 0.04
CA ALA A 159 -4.25 -14.81 -0.40
C ALA A 159 -4.82 -14.40 -1.78
N ASN A 160 -4.67 -13.14 -2.17
CA ASN A 160 -5.18 -12.60 -3.43
C ASN A 160 -4.06 -12.13 -4.37
N PHE A 161 -2.82 -12.59 -4.17
CA PHE A 161 -1.65 -12.05 -4.86
C PHE A 161 -1.72 -12.25 -6.38
N HIS A 162 -2.31 -13.36 -6.85
CA HIS A 162 -2.50 -13.68 -8.27
C HIS A 162 -3.40 -12.68 -9.01
N GLU A 163 -4.35 -12.06 -8.31
CA GLU A 163 -5.19 -10.98 -8.81
C GLU A 163 -4.53 -9.63 -8.60
N PHE A 164 -3.96 -9.41 -7.41
CA PHE A 164 -3.31 -8.15 -7.05
C PHE A 164 -2.22 -7.74 -8.05
N ILE A 165 -1.41 -8.69 -8.50
CA ILE A 165 -0.29 -8.44 -9.43
C ILE A 165 -0.73 -7.90 -10.80
N LYS A 166 -2.02 -8.04 -11.14
CA LYS A 166 -2.64 -7.57 -12.39
C LYS A 166 -3.26 -6.18 -12.22
N THR A 167 -3.38 -5.69 -11.00
CA THR A 167 -3.95 -4.38 -10.68
C THR A 167 -2.93 -3.27 -10.88
N PRO A 168 -3.39 -2.02 -11.12
CA PRO A 168 -2.48 -0.86 -11.17
C PRO A 168 -1.78 -0.61 -9.83
N PHE A 169 -2.32 -1.10 -8.70
CA PHE A 169 -1.77 -0.87 -7.37
C PHE A 169 -0.48 -1.64 -7.09
N PHE A 170 -0.14 -2.65 -7.91
CA PHE A 170 1.09 -3.42 -7.74
C PHE A 170 2.35 -2.55 -7.77
N VAL A 171 2.39 -1.54 -8.65
CA VAL A 171 3.56 -0.65 -8.78
C VAL A 171 3.77 0.26 -7.57
N GLU A 172 2.76 0.36 -6.71
CA GLU A 172 2.79 1.17 -5.49
C GLU A 172 3.46 0.44 -4.31
N LEU A 173 3.61 -0.89 -4.37
CA LEU A 173 4.31 -1.65 -3.35
C LEU A 173 5.72 -1.10 -3.13
N GLU A 174 6.14 -1.10 -1.88
CA GLU A 174 7.52 -0.81 -1.51
C GLU A 174 8.39 -2.06 -1.67
N GLU A 175 9.70 -1.84 -1.85
CA GLU A 175 10.65 -2.92 -2.14
C GLU A 175 10.72 -3.97 -1.02
N ASN A 176 10.63 -3.53 0.24
CA ASN A 176 10.57 -4.40 1.42
C ASN A 176 9.34 -5.33 1.40
N HIS A 177 8.17 -4.79 1.09
CA HIS A 177 6.93 -5.55 0.97
C HIS A 177 7.02 -6.57 -0.16
N LEU A 178 7.47 -6.12 -1.34
CA LEU A 178 7.63 -7.00 -2.50
C LEU A 178 8.62 -8.14 -2.22
N ASN A 179 9.77 -7.83 -1.62
CA ASN A 179 10.74 -8.84 -1.19
C ASN A 179 10.15 -9.88 -0.24
N SER A 180 9.39 -9.42 0.75
CA SER A 180 8.77 -10.30 1.75
C SER A 180 7.71 -11.21 1.10
N ILE A 181 6.88 -10.66 0.22
CA ILE A 181 5.85 -11.40 -0.51
C ILE A 181 6.48 -12.45 -1.43
N LEU A 182 7.46 -12.08 -2.26
CA LEU A 182 8.06 -13.02 -3.22
C LEU A 182 8.88 -14.13 -2.55
N SER A 183 9.39 -13.87 -1.34
CA SER A 183 10.05 -14.89 -0.51
C SER A 183 9.08 -15.92 0.07
N ASN A 184 7.76 -15.68 0.03
CA ASN A 184 6.76 -16.59 0.59
C ASN A 184 6.44 -17.75 -0.38
N ASP A 185 6.71 -18.98 0.03
CA ASP A 185 6.46 -20.20 -0.76
C ASP A 185 4.97 -20.46 -1.06
N GLU A 186 4.05 -19.88 -0.31
CA GLU A 186 2.61 -20.17 -0.37
C GLU A 186 1.84 -19.32 -1.38
N ILE A 187 2.48 -18.36 -2.06
CA ILE A 187 1.80 -17.56 -3.08
C ILE A 187 1.50 -18.42 -4.32
N PHE A 188 0.25 -18.36 -4.79
CA PHE A 188 -0.24 -19.16 -5.92
C PHE A 188 -0.27 -18.33 -7.22
N THR A 189 0.89 -17.85 -7.65
CA THR A 189 1.03 -17.02 -8.87
C THR A 189 2.13 -17.59 -9.76
N ASN A 190 1.90 -17.54 -11.08
CA ASN A 190 2.88 -17.97 -12.06
C ASN A 190 4.13 -17.07 -12.03
N GLU A 191 5.31 -17.67 -12.08
CA GLU A 191 6.59 -16.95 -11.95
C GLU A 191 6.92 -16.04 -13.13
N LEU A 192 6.43 -16.36 -14.34
CA LEU A 192 6.53 -15.45 -15.49
C LEU A 192 5.65 -14.21 -15.26
N GLU A 193 4.39 -14.38 -14.79
CA GLU A 193 3.54 -13.24 -14.43
C GLU A 193 4.19 -12.36 -13.35
N ILE A 194 4.85 -13.00 -12.36
CA ILE A 194 5.63 -12.29 -11.33
C ILE A 194 6.75 -11.47 -11.95
N PHE A 195 7.54 -12.06 -12.84
CA PHE A 195 8.65 -11.39 -13.51
C PHE A 195 8.17 -10.20 -14.36
N GLU A 196 7.16 -10.40 -15.20
CA GLU A 196 6.62 -9.33 -16.05
C GLU A 196 6.12 -8.15 -15.22
N SER A 197 5.42 -8.41 -14.10
CA SER A 197 4.97 -7.36 -13.21
C SER A 197 6.11 -6.72 -12.42
N LEU A 198 7.15 -7.47 -12.01
CA LEU A 198 8.37 -6.88 -11.41
C LEU A 198 9.02 -5.88 -12.37
N MET A 199 9.07 -6.19 -13.66
CA MET A 199 9.60 -5.28 -14.67
C MET A 199 8.77 -4.01 -14.79
N LYS A 200 7.43 -4.11 -14.74
CA LYS A 200 6.53 -2.95 -14.70
C LYS A 200 6.74 -2.11 -13.44
N TRP A 201 6.86 -2.75 -12.28
CA TRP A 201 7.16 -2.09 -11.00
C TRP A 201 8.50 -1.35 -11.04
N GLY A 202 9.55 -2.00 -11.55
CA GLY A 202 10.88 -1.39 -11.67
C GLY A 202 10.84 -0.16 -12.57
N LYS A 203 10.24 -0.28 -13.76
CA LYS A 203 10.06 0.83 -14.72
C LYS A 203 9.31 2.01 -14.09
N HIS A 204 8.27 1.74 -13.30
CA HIS A 204 7.53 2.75 -12.56
C HIS A 204 8.38 3.46 -11.50
N LYS A 205 9.12 2.71 -10.65
CA LYS A 205 9.94 3.29 -9.58
C LYS A 205 11.08 4.19 -10.08
N VAL A 206 11.61 3.93 -11.27
CA VAL A 206 12.62 4.79 -11.90
C VAL A 206 12.03 5.89 -12.81
N ASN A 207 10.72 6.12 -12.77
CA ASN A 207 9.99 7.12 -13.56
C ASN A 207 10.22 6.98 -15.09
N LEU A 208 10.30 5.75 -15.59
CA LEU A 208 10.31 5.51 -17.02
C LEU A 208 8.87 5.59 -17.53
N ASN A 209 8.50 6.75 -18.08
CA ASN A 209 7.13 7.07 -18.52
C ASN A 209 6.51 5.95 -19.37
N GLN A 210 5.29 5.54 -19.03
CA GLN A 210 4.45 4.60 -19.79
C GLN A 210 4.18 5.07 -21.24
N GLU A 211 4.32 6.37 -21.53
CA GLU A 211 4.18 6.92 -22.89
C GLU A 211 5.29 6.48 -23.87
N LYS A 212 6.34 5.80 -23.37
CA LYS A 212 7.46 5.26 -24.15
C LYS A 212 7.49 3.73 -24.18
N GLU A 213 6.36 3.04 -24.01
CA GLU A 213 6.29 1.56 -24.00
C GLU A 213 6.99 0.87 -25.19
N ASN A 214 7.22 1.58 -26.31
CA ASN A 214 7.90 1.07 -27.51
C ASN A 214 9.24 1.75 -27.86
N GLN A 215 9.83 2.58 -26.98
CA GLN A 215 11.19 3.10 -27.20
C GLN A 215 12.22 2.23 -26.49
N LYS A 216 13.30 1.88 -27.19
CA LYS A 216 14.46 1.22 -26.58
C LYS A 216 15.02 2.09 -25.46
N LEU A 217 15.09 1.53 -24.26
CA LEU A 217 15.74 2.14 -23.11
C LEU A 217 17.20 2.46 -23.45
N ASP A 218 17.65 3.65 -23.08
CA ASP A 218 19.05 4.02 -23.21
C ASP A 218 19.91 3.29 -22.15
N LYS A 219 21.24 3.41 -22.26
CA LYS A 219 22.15 2.70 -21.36
C LYS A 219 21.98 3.13 -19.89
N GLU A 220 21.71 4.40 -19.64
CA GLU A 220 21.57 4.94 -18.28
C GLU A 220 20.24 4.49 -17.64
N GLU A 221 19.15 4.50 -18.42
CA GLU A 221 17.84 4.00 -18.02
C GLU A 221 17.90 2.51 -17.66
N LYS A 222 18.62 1.71 -18.45
CA LYS A 222 18.86 0.28 -18.17
C LYS A 222 19.63 0.07 -16.86
N GLU A 223 20.72 0.80 -16.65
CA GLU A 223 21.52 0.71 -15.42
C GLU A 223 20.69 1.09 -14.17
N LYS A 224 19.84 2.12 -14.27
CA LYS A 224 18.91 2.50 -13.19
C LYS A 224 17.91 1.39 -12.88
N LEU A 225 17.29 0.81 -13.91
CA LEU A 225 16.31 -0.26 -13.75
C LEU A 225 16.94 -1.52 -13.15
N GLN A 226 18.09 -1.95 -13.66
CA GLN A 226 18.86 -3.09 -13.10
C GLN A 226 19.12 -2.90 -11.61
N LYS A 227 19.58 -1.69 -11.21
CA LYS A 227 19.84 -1.36 -9.81
C LYS A 227 18.57 -1.35 -8.98
N GLN A 228 17.43 -0.94 -9.54
CA GLN A 228 16.15 -0.92 -8.84
C GLN A 228 15.60 -2.32 -8.57
N ILE A 229 15.76 -3.24 -9.52
CA ILE A 229 15.22 -4.61 -9.39
C ILE A 229 16.21 -5.59 -8.76
N SER A 230 17.50 -5.25 -8.63
CA SER A 230 18.57 -6.16 -8.20
C SER A 230 18.29 -6.86 -6.87
N ASN A 231 17.62 -6.18 -5.95
CA ASN A 231 17.33 -6.70 -4.62
C ASN A 231 16.11 -7.63 -4.57
N VAL A 232 15.34 -7.71 -5.66
CA VAL A 232 14.04 -8.41 -5.73
C VAL A 232 14.07 -9.52 -6.78
N ILE A 233 14.78 -9.33 -7.89
CA ILE A 233 14.83 -10.28 -9.01
C ILE A 233 15.41 -11.63 -8.60
N ASP A 234 16.23 -11.68 -7.55
CA ASP A 234 16.77 -12.93 -6.98
C ASP A 234 15.71 -13.78 -6.24
N LYS A 235 14.51 -13.21 -6.02
CA LYS A 235 13.33 -13.88 -5.44
C LYS A 235 12.45 -14.57 -6.49
N ILE A 236 12.69 -14.28 -7.77
CA ILE A 236 11.98 -14.93 -8.89
C ILE A 236 12.58 -16.31 -9.11
N ARG A 237 11.71 -17.30 -9.27
CA ARG A 237 12.09 -18.72 -9.39
C ARG A 237 12.11 -19.10 -10.86
N PHE A 238 13.17 -18.69 -11.54
CA PHE A 238 13.33 -18.93 -12.99
C PHE A 238 13.30 -20.42 -13.38
N VAL A 239 13.54 -21.33 -12.43
CA VAL A 239 13.34 -22.78 -12.63
C VAL A 239 11.90 -23.18 -12.93
N ASP A 240 10.92 -22.37 -12.52
CA ASP A 240 9.50 -22.64 -12.78
C ASP A 240 9.05 -22.11 -14.15
N PHE A 241 9.96 -21.53 -14.95
CA PHE A 241 9.70 -21.12 -16.32
C PHE A 241 9.85 -22.33 -17.25
N SER A 242 9.00 -22.42 -18.27
CA SER A 242 9.26 -23.31 -19.39
C SER A 242 10.52 -22.87 -20.15
N LYS A 243 11.12 -23.79 -20.90
CA LYS A 243 12.31 -23.50 -21.71
C LYS A 243 12.06 -22.37 -22.71
N GLU A 244 10.88 -22.34 -23.34
CA GLU A 244 10.50 -21.31 -24.30
C GLU A 244 10.35 -19.94 -23.63
N GLU A 245 9.68 -19.87 -22.48
CA GLU A 245 9.52 -18.64 -21.70
C GLU A 245 10.88 -18.07 -21.28
N LEU A 246 11.77 -18.91 -20.73
CA LEU A 246 13.11 -18.49 -20.32
C LEU A 246 13.94 -18.00 -21.52
N GLU A 247 13.86 -18.68 -22.66
CA GLU A 247 14.52 -18.25 -23.90
C GLU A 247 14.00 -16.90 -24.39
N ASN A 248 12.69 -16.65 -24.32
CA ASN A 248 12.11 -15.38 -24.73
C ASN A 248 12.47 -14.26 -23.75
N THR A 249 12.40 -14.50 -22.45
CA THR A 249 12.83 -13.55 -21.41
C THR A 249 14.30 -13.15 -21.59
N LEU A 250 15.18 -14.12 -21.85
CA LEU A 250 16.59 -13.84 -22.11
C LEU A 250 16.85 -13.17 -23.47
N LYS A 251 15.93 -13.22 -24.44
CA LYS A 251 16.06 -12.50 -25.72
C LYS A 251 15.56 -11.06 -25.62
N GLU A 252 14.48 -10.83 -24.89
CA GLU A 252 13.79 -9.54 -24.84
C GLU A 252 14.38 -8.62 -23.77
N GLU A 253 14.62 -9.16 -22.57
CA GLU A 253 15.02 -8.40 -21.38
C GLU A 253 16.47 -8.73 -20.94
N GLU A 254 17.29 -9.27 -21.86
CA GLU A 254 18.68 -9.70 -21.63
C GLU A 254 19.55 -8.63 -20.96
N ASP A 255 19.34 -7.38 -21.37
CA ASP A 255 20.09 -6.22 -20.90
C ASP A 255 19.52 -5.65 -19.60
N LEU A 256 18.42 -6.18 -19.07
CA LEU A 256 17.76 -5.68 -17.86
C LEU A 256 17.97 -6.61 -16.66
N ILE A 257 18.37 -7.86 -16.90
CA ILE A 257 18.70 -8.82 -15.86
C ILE A 257 20.14 -8.56 -15.38
N PRO A 258 20.41 -8.51 -14.06
CA PRO A 258 21.77 -8.41 -13.53
C PRO A 258 22.69 -9.51 -14.08
N ASN A 259 23.93 -9.15 -14.42
CA ASN A 259 24.87 -10.04 -15.12
C ASN A 259 25.14 -11.35 -14.37
N ASP A 260 25.22 -11.29 -13.05
CA ASP A 260 25.43 -12.46 -12.17
C ASP A 260 24.28 -13.46 -12.26
N ILE A 261 23.03 -12.98 -12.37
CA ILE A 261 21.85 -13.83 -12.55
C ILE A 261 21.81 -14.37 -13.97
N LYS A 262 22.07 -13.51 -14.96
CA LYS A 262 22.08 -13.86 -16.37
C LYS A 262 23.05 -14.99 -16.69
N GLU A 263 24.29 -14.92 -16.17
CA GLU A 263 25.29 -15.98 -16.36
C GLU A 263 24.78 -17.33 -15.86
N LYS A 264 24.14 -17.35 -14.68
CA LYS A 264 23.55 -18.57 -14.11
C LYS A 264 22.40 -19.12 -14.94
N LEU A 265 21.52 -18.26 -15.47
CA LEU A 265 20.40 -18.68 -16.32
C LEU A 265 20.88 -19.26 -17.67
N ILE A 266 21.93 -18.68 -18.26
CA ILE A 266 22.54 -19.18 -19.50
C ILE A 266 23.23 -20.53 -19.26
N GLU A 267 23.91 -20.70 -18.13
CA GLU A 267 24.47 -22.00 -17.74
C GLU A 267 23.35 -23.04 -17.58
N PHE A 268 22.30 -22.70 -16.84
CA PHE A 268 21.15 -23.56 -16.60
C PHE A 268 20.49 -24.07 -17.89
N GLN A 269 20.31 -23.20 -18.90
CA GLN A 269 19.73 -23.59 -20.20
C GLN A 269 20.54 -24.64 -20.97
N LYS A 270 21.85 -24.74 -20.72
CA LYS A 270 22.76 -25.63 -21.44
C LYS A 270 22.88 -27.01 -20.80
N LEU A 271 22.33 -27.21 -19.61
CA LEU A 271 22.43 -28.46 -18.88
C LEU A 271 21.53 -29.54 -19.51
N GLU A 272 22.11 -30.70 -19.79
CA GLU A 272 21.33 -31.89 -20.21
C GLU A 272 20.57 -32.51 -19.04
N ASN A 273 21.11 -32.39 -17.81
CA ASN A 273 20.47 -32.83 -16.57
C ASN A 273 20.46 -31.69 -15.53
N PRO A 274 19.36 -30.93 -15.43
CA PRO A 274 19.28 -29.76 -14.54
C PRO A 274 19.12 -30.11 -13.05
N GLU A 275 18.75 -31.35 -12.70
CA GLU A 275 18.39 -31.72 -11.32
C GLU A 275 19.54 -31.54 -10.31
N GLU A 276 20.74 -32.02 -10.65
CA GLU A 276 21.93 -31.88 -9.77
C GLU A 276 22.35 -30.41 -9.58
N PHE A 277 22.18 -29.59 -10.62
CA PHE A 277 22.47 -28.16 -10.55
C PHE A 277 21.47 -27.42 -9.66
N ILE A 278 20.17 -27.73 -9.79
CA ILE A 278 19.11 -27.19 -8.95
C ILE A 278 19.34 -27.59 -7.49
N GLU A 279 19.67 -28.86 -7.20
CA GLU A 279 19.93 -29.32 -5.84
C GLU A 279 21.12 -28.59 -5.19
N LYS A 280 22.18 -28.32 -5.96
CA LYS A 280 23.34 -27.58 -5.49
C LYS A 280 23.05 -26.09 -5.26
N GLU A 281 22.40 -25.41 -6.20
CA GLU A 281 22.12 -23.97 -6.08
C GLU A 281 20.98 -23.66 -5.09
N SER A 282 20.00 -24.56 -4.94
CA SER A 282 18.89 -24.40 -3.97
C SER A 282 19.35 -24.41 -2.51
N GLN A 283 20.54 -24.95 -2.21
CA GLN A 283 21.16 -24.87 -0.89
C GLN A 283 21.64 -23.45 -0.53
N ASN A 284 21.74 -22.54 -1.51
CA ASN A 284 22.02 -21.14 -1.25
C ASN A 284 20.76 -20.47 -0.69
N GLU A 285 20.71 -20.26 0.63
CA GLU A 285 19.53 -19.70 1.30
C GLU A 285 19.13 -18.31 0.80
N LYS A 286 20.05 -17.54 0.23
CA LYS A 286 19.82 -16.14 -0.14
C LYS A 286 19.14 -15.95 -1.51
N SER A 287 19.23 -16.95 -2.40
CA SER A 287 18.69 -16.87 -3.76
C SER A 287 17.57 -17.88 -3.97
N PHE A 288 16.48 -17.45 -4.58
CA PHE A 288 15.33 -18.29 -4.89
C PHE A 288 15.29 -18.69 -6.37
N ILE A 289 16.20 -18.16 -7.19
CA ILE A 289 16.31 -18.41 -8.64
C ILE A 289 16.15 -19.89 -8.98
N PHE A 290 16.77 -20.76 -8.18
CA PHE A 290 16.76 -22.22 -8.37
C PHE A 290 15.98 -22.98 -7.30
N LYS A 291 15.03 -22.33 -6.61
CA LYS A 291 14.10 -22.96 -5.67
C LYS A 291 12.71 -22.93 -6.27
N SER A 292 12.10 -24.08 -6.56
CA SER A 292 10.72 -24.09 -7.09
C SER A 292 9.68 -23.70 -6.02
N ARG A 293 8.57 -23.02 -6.38
CA ARG A 293 7.37 -22.90 -5.50
C ARG A 293 6.70 -24.24 -5.32
N ILE A 294 6.78 -25.07 -6.35
CA ILE A 294 6.22 -26.41 -6.32
C ILE A 294 7.19 -27.24 -5.49
N ARG A 295 6.82 -27.48 -4.21
CA ARG A 295 7.36 -28.64 -3.50
C ARG A 295 6.93 -29.86 -4.29
N ILE A 296 7.81 -30.31 -5.17
CA ILE A 296 7.77 -31.69 -5.62
C ILE A 296 8.05 -32.49 -4.36
N ASP A 297 6.98 -32.90 -3.70
CA ASP A 297 7.06 -33.83 -2.59
C ASP A 297 7.70 -35.09 -3.18
N SER A 298 8.97 -35.33 -2.85
CA SER A 298 9.77 -36.44 -3.40
C SER A 298 9.09 -37.81 -3.21
N THR A 299 8.08 -37.85 -2.35
CA THR A 299 7.14 -38.94 -2.12
C THR A 299 6.20 -39.20 -3.31
N ILE A 300 5.70 -38.16 -4.00
CA ILE A 300 4.77 -38.27 -5.15
C ILE A 300 5.49 -38.82 -6.40
N ILE A 301 6.76 -38.44 -6.63
CA ILE A 301 7.57 -39.01 -7.73
C ILE A 301 7.85 -40.50 -7.50
N LYS A 302 8.11 -40.90 -6.24
CA LYS A 302 8.34 -42.32 -5.90
C LYS A 302 7.08 -43.17 -6.02
N GLU A 303 5.90 -42.60 -5.82
CA GLU A 303 4.62 -43.29 -6.02
C GLU A 303 4.24 -43.39 -7.50
N SER A 304 4.49 -42.36 -8.32
CA SER A 304 4.20 -42.41 -9.76
C SER A 304 5.13 -43.38 -10.51
N GLN A 305 6.40 -43.49 -10.11
CA GLN A 305 7.32 -44.50 -10.66
C GLN A 305 6.99 -45.94 -10.25
N LYS A 306 6.41 -46.16 -9.06
CA LYS A 306 5.92 -47.48 -8.63
C LYS A 306 4.65 -47.93 -9.35
N ILE A 307 3.85 -47.00 -9.88
CA ILE A 307 2.64 -47.32 -10.63
C ILE A 307 2.97 -47.65 -12.10
N SER A 308 4.10 -47.18 -12.64
CA SER A 308 4.56 -47.55 -13.98
C SER A 308 5.34 -48.88 -14.07
N GLU A 309 5.70 -49.48 -12.93
CA GLU A 309 6.46 -50.74 -12.85
C GLU A 309 5.63 -51.95 -12.39
N ASN A 310 4.31 -51.81 -12.25
CA ASN A 310 3.35 -52.89 -11.99
C ASN A 310 2.32 -53.00 -13.12
#